data_AF-A0A7K1AEX6-F1
#
_entry.id   AF-A0A7K1AEX6-F1
#
_cell.length_a   1.000
_cell.length_b   1.000
_cell.length_c   1.000
_cell.angle_alpha   90.00
_cell.angle_beta   90.00
_cell.angle_gamma   90.00
#
_symmetry.space_group_name_H-M   'P 1'
#
loop_
_entity.id
_entity.type
_entity.pdbx_description
1 polymer ?
#
loop_
_entity_poly.entity_id
_entity_poly.type
_entity_poly.pdbx_seq_one_letter_code
_entity_poly.pdbx_strand_id
1 'polypeptide(L)' 'MTSPQDISADLSAALAAELGVASVTDLARLSGGASRETWGFVADGRRLILQRQRFGDIRDMGVEARVVQAAFNAGVPVP' A
#
# COMPACT_ATOMS: atom_id res chain seq x y z
N MET A 1 -23.40 -3.46 -7.95
CA MET A 1 -22.79 -2.13 -7.71
C MET A 1 -22.11 -2.23 -6.36
N THR A 2 -20.79 -2.45 -6.35
CA THR A 2 -20.00 -2.63 -5.11
C THR A 2 -19.86 -1.27 -4.42
N SER A 3 -20.26 -1.16 -3.16
CA SER A 3 -20.18 0.11 -2.43
C SER A 3 -18.71 0.40 -2.06
N PRO A 4 -18.31 1.66 -1.83
CA PRO A 4 -16.96 2.00 -1.39
C PRO A 4 -16.53 1.27 -0.10
N GLN A 5 -17.50 0.96 0.77
CA GLN A 5 -17.29 0.20 2.00
C GLN A 5 -16.92 -1.26 1.70
N ASP A 6 -17.58 -1.87 0.71
CA ASP A 6 -17.30 -3.25 0.28
C ASP A 6 -15.88 -3.35 -0.30
N ILE A 7 -15.44 -2.35 -1.09
CA ILE A 7 -14.07 -2.27 -1.62
C ILE A 7 -13.04 -2.19 -0.49
N SER A 8 -13.32 -1.41 0.56
CA SER A 8 -12.41 -1.26 1.70
C SER A 8 -12.29 -2.56 2.50
N ALA A 9 -13.41 -3.27 2.72
CA ALA A 9 -13.44 -4.54 3.41
C ALA A 9 -12.67 -5.63 2.64
N ASP A 10 -12.93 -5.76 1.34
CA ASP A 10 -12.25 -6.71 0.46
C ASP A 10 -10.74 -6.45 0.40
N LEU A 11 -10.34 -5.17 0.30
CA LEU A 11 -8.94 -4.78 0.27
C LEU A 11 -8.24 -5.07 1.61
N SER A 12 -8.91 -4.83 2.74
CA SER A 12 -8.37 -5.14 4.07
C SER A 12 -8.10 -6.63 4.24
N ALA A 13 -9.04 -7.48 3.81
CA ALA A 13 -8.90 -8.93 3.87
C ALA A 13 -7.76 -9.43 2.97
N ALA A 14 -7.66 -8.92 1.74
CA ALA A 14 -6.56 -9.25 0.84
C ALA A 14 -5.20 -8.84 1.41
N LEU A 15 -5.08 -7.64 1.98
CA LEU A 15 -3.85 -7.18 2.62
C LEU A 15 -3.45 -8.04 3.83
N ALA A 16 -4.42 -8.45 4.65
CA ALA A 16 -4.14 -9.32 5.80
C ALA A 16 -3.55 -10.67 5.36
N ALA A 17 -4.12 -11.27 4.32
CA ALA A 17 -3.64 -12.53 3.76
C ALA A 17 -2.24 -12.41 3.16
N GLU A 18 -2.00 -11.40 2.31
CA GLU A 18 -0.70 -11.19 1.64
C GLU A 18 0.43 -10.87 2.62
N LEU A 19 0.14 -10.14 3.70
CA LEU A 19 1.14 -9.77 4.71
C LEU A 19 1.30 -10.83 5.81
N GLY A 20 0.44 -11.85 5.87
CA GLY A 20 0.44 -12.85 6.93
C GLY A 20 0.16 -12.27 8.32
N VAL A 21 -0.69 -11.25 8.39
CA VAL A 21 -1.03 -10.53 9.64
C VAL A 21 -2.45 -10.88 10.11
N ALA A 22 -2.69 -10.77 11.42
CA ALA A 22 -3.99 -11.10 11.99
C ALA A 22 -5.04 -10.00 11.70
N SER A 23 -4.61 -8.74 11.59
CA SER A 23 -5.51 -7.61 11.44
C SER A 23 -4.97 -6.51 10.54
N VAL A 24 -5.87 -5.95 9.73
CA VAL A 24 -5.67 -4.70 8.99
C VAL A 24 -6.76 -3.72 9.41
N THR A 25 -6.36 -2.55 9.90
CA THR A 25 -7.27 -1.49 10.39
C THR A 25 -6.91 -0.13 9.80
N ASP A 26 -7.75 0.86 10.04
CA ASP A 26 -7.55 2.26 9.62
C ASP A 26 -7.24 2.41 8.12
N LEU A 27 -7.78 1.52 7.29
CA LEU A 27 -7.60 1.56 5.85
C LEU A 27 -8.30 2.79 5.28
N ALA A 28 -7.51 3.73 4.76
CA ALA A 28 -8.00 4.98 4.21
C ALA A 28 -7.28 5.33 2.91
N ARG A 29 -8.05 5.80 1.94
CA ARG A 29 -7.52 6.31 0.68
C ARG A 29 -6.86 7.67 0.94
N LEU A 30 -5.60 7.81 0.53
CA LEU A 30 -4.86 9.06 0.68
C LEU A 30 -5.06 9.93 -0.57
N SER A 31 -5.31 11.22 -0.36
CA SER A 31 -5.43 12.22 -1.43
C SER A 31 -4.08 12.60 -2.05
N GLY A 32 -2.97 12.30 -1.36
CA GLY A 32 -1.61 12.46 -1.85
C GLY A 32 -1.23 11.33 -2.80
N GLY A 33 -1.33 11.58 -4.11
CA GLY A 33 -1.03 10.56 -5.12
C GLY A 33 -1.56 10.89 -6.51
N ALA A 34 -1.30 12.09 -7.04
CA ALA A 34 -1.78 12.45 -8.39
C ALA A 34 -1.38 11.41 -9.46
N SER A 35 -0.26 10.71 -9.27
CA SER A 35 0.18 9.62 -10.17
C SER A 35 -0.41 8.24 -9.85
N ARG A 36 -0.77 7.93 -8.59
CA ARG A 36 -1.09 6.56 -8.14
C ARG A 36 -2.15 6.50 -7.06
N GLU A 37 -2.93 5.42 -7.09
CA GLU A 37 -3.85 5.13 -6.01
C GLU A 37 -3.05 4.68 -4.78
N THR A 38 -3.14 5.48 -3.71
CA THR A 38 -2.38 5.29 -2.47
C THR A 38 -3.34 5.10 -1.30
N TRP A 39 -3.04 4.14 -0.43
CA TRP A 39 -3.78 3.88 0.79
C TRP A 39 -2.83 3.84 1.98
N GLY A 40 -3.28 4.34 3.13
CA GLY A 40 -2.63 4.12 4.42
C GLY A 40 -3.44 3.14 5.24
N PHE A 41 -2.76 2.28 6.02
CA PHE A 41 -3.40 1.31 6.91
C PHE A 41 -2.45 0.90 8.04
N VAL A 42 -3.01 0.20 9.03
CA VAL A 42 -2.27 -0.41 10.14
C VAL A 42 -2.38 -1.93 10.02
N ALA A 43 -1.25 -2.63 10.06
CA ALA A 43 -1.16 -4.09 10.04
C ALA A 43 -0.49 -4.57 11.32
N ASP A 44 -1.23 -5.27 12.20
CA ASP A 44 -0.77 -5.71 13.54
C ASP A 44 0.02 -4.62 14.30
N GLY A 45 -0.53 -3.40 14.31
CA GLY A 45 0.07 -2.23 14.98
C GLY A 45 1.16 -1.49 14.19
N ARG A 46 1.60 -2.03 13.04
CA ARG A 46 2.57 -1.37 12.16
C ARG A 46 1.87 -0.55 11.09
N ARG A 47 2.18 0.75 11.01
CA ARG A 47 1.68 1.64 9.94
C ARG A 47 2.37 1.32 8.62
N LEU A 48 1.59 1.15 7.56
CA LEU A 48 2.05 0.82 6.22
C LEU A 48 1.32 1.67 5.17
N ILE A 49 1.96 1.81 4.01
CA ILE A 49 1.41 2.47 2.82
C ILE A 49 1.32 1.44 1.69
N LEU A 50 0.17 1.37 1.03
CA LEU A 50 -0.03 0.65 -0.22
C LEU A 50 0.00 1.63 -1.39
N GLN A 51 0.84 1.37 -2.37
CA GLN A 51 0.80 2.03 -3.68
C GLN A 51 0.45 1.02 -4.75
N ARG A 52 -0.65 1.26 -5.48
CA ARG A 52 -1.09 0.36 -6.55
C ARG A 52 -0.57 0.84 -7.90
N GLN A 53 0.09 -0.06 -8.63
CA GLN A 53 0.37 0.15 -10.05
C GLN A 53 -0.94 0.09 -10.84
N ARG A 54 -1.12 1.05 -11.76
CA ARG A 54 -2.28 1.05 -12.66
C ARG A 54 -2.05 0.04 -13.77
N PHE A 55 -3.12 -0.62 -14.19
CA PHE A 55 -3.07 -1.47 -15.38
C PHE A 55 -2.62 -0.65 -16.60
N GLY A 56 -1.68 -1.18 -17.38
CA GLY A 56 -1.07 -0.50 -18.53
C GLY A 56 0.08 0.47 -18.20
N ASP A 57 0.45 0.62 -16.92
CA ASP A 57 1.65 1.38 -16.55
C ASP A 57 2.91 0.58 -16.90
N ILE A 58 3.82 1.21 -17.65
CA ILE A 58 5.09 0.61 -18.13
C ILE A 58 6.16 0.50 -17.05
N ARG A 59 5.94 1.09 -15.87
CA ARG A 59 6.88 1.10 -14.75
C ARG A 59 6.86 -0.25 -14.03
N ASP A 60 8.00 -0.66 -13.49
CA ASP A 60 8.11 -1.86 -12.66
C ASP A 60 8.19 -1.46 -11.18
N MET A 61 7.13 -1.72 -10.41
CA MET A 61 7.11 -1.46 -8.96
C MET A 61 8.21 -2.22 -8.20
N GLY A 62 8.70 -3.34 -8.73
CA GLY A 62 9.83 -4.07 -8.16
C GLY A 62 11.13 -3.26 -8.22
N VAL A 63 11.32 -2.45 -9.27
CA VAL A 63 12.46 -1.53 -9.37
C VAL A 63 12.32 -0.40 -8.35
N GLU A 64 11.14 0.22 -8.25
CA GLU A 64 10.88 1.29 -7.27
C GLU A 64 11.12 0.79 -5.84
N ALA A 65 10.61 -0.41 -5.50
CA ALA A 65 10.82 -1.03 -4.19
C ALA A 65 12.30 -1.24 -3.87
N ARG A 66 13.10 -1.71 -4.85
CA ARG A 66 14.56 -1.86 -4.67
C ARG A 66 15.27 -0.53 -4.43
N VAL A 67 14.84 0.54 -5.12
CA VAL A 67 15.39 1.88 -4.92
C VAL A 67 15.08 2.40 -3.51
N VAL A 68 13.83 2.26 -3.06
CA VAL A 68 13.41 2.64 -1.70
C VAL A 68 14.20 1.86 -0.65
N GLN A 69 14.36 0.54 -0.84
CA GLN A 69 15.16 -0.31 0.04
C GLN A 69 16.63 0.12 0.09
N ALA A 70 17.23 0.45 -1.05
CA ALA A 70 18.61 0.91 -1.12
C ALA A 70 18.79 2.25 -0.38
N ALA A 71 17.84 3.18 -0.53
CA ALA A 71 17.85 4.46 0.19
C ALA A 71 17.72 4.27 1.71
N PHE A 72 16.82 3.39 2.17
CA PHE A 72 16.72 3.02 3.58
C PHE A 72 18.03 2.46 4.12
N ASN A 73 18.66 1.52 3.39
CA ASN A 73 19.94 0.93 3.77
C ASN A 73 21.07 1.96 3.84
N ALA A 74 20.96 3.06 3.10
CA ALA A 74 21.89 4.20 3.13
C ALA A 74 21.57 5.22 4.24
N GLY A 75 20.56 4.99 5.07
CA GLY A 75 20.15 5.87 6.18
C GLY A 75 19.29 7.06 5.74
N VAL A 76 18.78 7.07 4.52
CA VAL A 76 17.84 8.09 4.05
C VAL A 76 16.46 7.80 4.64
N PRO A 77 15.77 8.79 5.25
CA PRO A 77 14.38 8.63 5.64
C PRO A 77 13.52 8.35 4.42
N VAL A 78 12.90 7.18 4.38
CA VAL A 78 11.95 6.77 3.35
C VAL A 78 10.58 6.48 3.98
N PRO A 79 9.49 6.49 3.18
CA PRO A 79 8.17 6.06 3.63
C PRO A 79 8.11 4.62 4.14
#